data_AF-A0A955WGV7-F1
#
_entry.id   AF-A0A955WGV7-F1
#
_cell.length_a   1.000
_cell.length_b   1.000
_cell.length_c   1.000
_cell.angle_alpha   90.00
_cell.angle_beta   90.00
_cell.angle_gamma   90.00
#
_symmetry.space_group_name_H-M   'P 1'
#
loop_
_entity.id
_entity.type
_entity.pdbx_description
1 polymer ?
#
loop_
_entity_poly.entity_id
_entity_poly.type
_entity_poly.pdbx_seq_one_letter_code
_entity_poly.pdbx_strand_id
1 'polypeptide(L)'
;MRCLPALLLAIGLAGCVDVFPERPAKTAPTCVPAPEECNGSDEDCDGRIDEDFDINTDPQHCGGCRENCYARSNGVVEWRCVDQVCQVAVCEANRFDRDGRPGNGCEERCAVGVEECNGLDDDCDLRIDEGLTPPFVGGEGICATTPMVCDSGSFASEPPDDADAGEGGPRAPGWYPPDWAEVEGFEATETLCDGIDNDCDGVVDEGDPPPLPLLPGICAGTRAVCNGVDGLGLPDLRTVPGYQAVERTCDGLDNDCDGAIDETFDGQGTPCLTGVGACRRAGAVRCDPEAHALFCESAPAQPAATDGRCDGIDDDCDDRIDEDPPCNGCRVGTAVPEGFVCVPAGTAFIGADDAPDLDYSLIEAPVHQAILTRPFLMSTHEVTQAEWRAVMGTDPSHRAACDDCPVERVSLLDALVFANARSVASRLPQCYALVGCAGTPGAGCLPDDVACLGDFECTDATVDLDCPGWRLPTETEWEYAARAGEWTLWWFGDDPAALPLHAWFVDNSENRPRRVAQKQPNPWGLFDVHGNVGEWVMDRREFYVEHGDPAVDPLFLSPLDPFAVYVARGGTFRSRAGLTRAARRDGDLMIVRRDTVGLRLVRTLPGL
;
A
#
# COMPACT_ATOMS: atom_id res chain seq x y z
N MET A 1 -20.68 50.03 52.44
CA MET A 1 -20.05 48.74 52.08
C MET A 1 -19.78 48.00 53.38
N ARG A 2 -20.21 46.76 53.65
CA ARG A 2 -21.24 45.85 53.08
C ARG A 2 -21.96 45.27 54.34
N CYS A 3 -23.28 45.30 54.51
CA CYS A 3 -24.29 44.36 53.98
C CYS A 3 -23.92 42.87 54.15
N LEU A 4 -24.74 41.98 54.74
CA LEU A 4 -25.97 42.10 55.57
C LEU A 4 -26.22 40.74 56.32
N PRO A 5 -27.04 40.62 57.40
CA PRO A 5 -27.17 39.40 58.22
C PRO A 5 -28.51 38.63 58.04
N ALA A 6 -28.76 37.63 58.90
CA ALA A 6 -30.00 36.82 58.97
C ALA A 6 -30.97 37.26 60.09
N LEU A 7 -32.25 36.82 60.05
CA LEU A 7 -33.21 36.87 61.19
C LEU A 7 -34.45 35.93 61.01
N LEU A 8 -35.16 35.62 62.12
CA LEU A 8 -36.42 34.82 62.23
C LEU A 8 -37.65 35.72 62.53
N LEU A 9 -38.92 35.21 62.43
CA LEU A 9 -40.03 35.56 63.37
C LEU A 9 -41.35 34.69 63.37
N ALA A 10 -41.63 33.99 64.50
CA ALA A 10 -42.84 33.85 65.39
C ALA A 10 -44.33 33.47 65.03
N ILE A 11 -45.06 32.97 66.09
CA ILE A 11 -46.56 32.78 66.39
C ILE A 11 -47.14 31.32 66.24
N GLY A 12 -48.10 30.74 67.03
CA GLY A 12 -48.82 31.03 68.33
C GLY A 12 -50.15 30.20 68.62
N LEU A 13 -50.68 30.17 69.89
CA LEU A 13 -52.02 29.65 70.42
C LEU A 13 -52.24 28.10 70.62
N ALA A 14 -53.21 27.47 71.36
CA ALA A 14 -54.09 27.71 72.57
C ALA A 14 -54.89 26.40 73.05
N GLY A 15 -55.60 26.31 74.23
CA GLY A 15 -56.42 25.11 74.68
C GLY A 15 -57.18 25.14 76.09
N CYS A 16 -58.05 24.14 76.44
CA CYS A 16 -58.99 24.01 77.64
C CYS A 16 -59.63 22.56 77.82
N VAL A 17 -60.44 22.06 78.83
CA VAL A 17 -60.69 22.21 80.33
C VAL A 17 -61.80 21.23 80.95
N ASP A 18 -61.70 20.77 82.24
CA ASP A 18 -62.71 20.25 83.30
C ASP A 18 -63.68 18.98 83.19
N VAL A 19 -64.35 18.29 84.19
CA VAL A 19 -64.29 17.99 85.70
C VAL A 19 -65.39 16.96 86.29
N PHE A 20 -65.02 15.92 87.13
CA PHE A 20 -65.72 15.09 88.25
C PHE A 20 -67.20 14.50 88.15
N PRO A 21 -67.93 13.78 89.12
CA PRO A 21 -67.77 13.21 90.52
C PRO A 21 -68.32 11.72 90.83
N GLU A 22 -68.87 11.31 92.05
CA GLU A 22 -69.12 9.87 92.50
C GLU A 22 -70.28 9.46 93.57
N ARG A 23 -70.55 8.12 93.80
CA ARG A 23 -71.07 7.25 95.00
C ARG A 23 -72.60 6.98 95.36
N PRO A 24 -73.11 5.96 96.19
CA PRO A 24 -72.75 4.59 96.80
C PRO A 24 -73.87 3.43 96.63
N ALA A 25 -74.29 2.33 97.38
CA ALA A 25 -74.15 1.54 98.71
C ALA A 25 -74.75 0.03 98.70
N LYS A 26 -74.94 -0.77 99.83
CA LYS A 26 -75.29 -2.29 99.87
C LYS A 26 -75.79 -3.02 101.23
N THR A 27 -76.46 -4.24 101.26
CA THR A 27 -76.35 -5.46 102.25
C THR A 27 -77.35 -6.72 102.11
N ALA A 28 -77.03 -7.98 102.60
CA ALA A 28 -77.72 -9.33 102.33
C ALA A 28 -77.57 -10.57 103.38
N PRO A 29 -78.18 -11.82 103.23
CA PRO A 29 -78.36 -12.97 104.24
C PRO A 29 -77.79 -14.46 103.98
N THR A 30 -78.37 -15.62 104.46
CA THR A 30 -77.76 -17.03 104.62
C THR A 30 -78.62 -18.37 104.53
N CYS A 31 -78.01 -19.60 104.32
CA CYS A 31 -78.57 -20.94 103.84
C CYS A 31 -78.09 -22.30 104.58
N VAL A 32 -78.37 -23.55 104.09
CA VAL A 32 -77.92 -24.93 104.59
C VAL A 32 -77.65 -26.07 103.50
N PRO A 33 -76.53 -26.86 103.48
CA PRO A 33 -75.98 -27.62 102.30
C PRO A 33 -76.52 -29.01 101.81
N ALA A 34 -76.36 -29.28 100.49
CA ALA A 34 -76.48 -30.53 99.71
C ALA A 34 -75.72 -30.41 98.33
N PRO A 35 -75.60 -31.45 97.47
CA PRO A 35 -74.99 -31.29 96.13
C PRO A 35 -75.96 -30.67 95.09
N GLU A 36 -75.46 -29.77 94.24
CA GLU A 36 -76.23 -29.02 93.23
C GLU A 36 -76.97 -29.89 92.20
N GLU A 37 -78.28 -29.63 92.02
CA GLU A 37 -79.05 -30.06 90.85
C GLU A 37 -79.48 -28.83 90.03
N CYS A 38 -79.15 -28.77 88.74
CA CYS A 38 -79.49 -27.70 87.79
C CYS A 38 -80.99 -27.28 87.80
N ASN A 39 -81.43 -26.45 88.75
CA ASN A 39 -82.82 -26.17 89.11
C ASN A 39 -83.12 -24.72 89.53
N GLY A 40 -82.11 -23.93 89.88
CA GLY A 40 -82.26 -22.52 90.29
C GLY A 40 -82.31 -22.31 91.80
N SER A 41 -81.70 -23.21 92.58
CA SER A 41 -81.60 -23.14 94.05
C SER A 41 -80.14 -23.19 94.51
N ASP A 42 -79.86 -22.62 95.66
CA ASP A 42 -78.58 -22.74 96.39
C ASP A 42 -78.69 -24.04 97.21
N GLU A 43 -78.21 -25.18 96.68
CA GLU A 43 -78.28 -26.47 97.39
C GLU A 43 -77.11 -26.60 98.37
N ASP A 44 -75.87 -26.32 97.93
CA ASP A 44 -74.64 -26.36 98.72
C ASP A 44 -74.57 -25.24 99.77
N CYS A 45 -75.19 -24.09 99.52
CA CYS A 45 -75.28 -23.00 100.48
C CYS A 45 -73.94 -22.30 100.82
N ASP A 46 -72.95 -22.35 99.91
CA ASP A 46 -71.85 -21.37 99.79
C ASP A 46 -72.39 -19.95 99.48
N GLY A 47 -73.59 -19.84 98.90
CA GLY A 47 -74.24 -18.59 98.50
C GLY A 47 -74.25 -18.34 96.99
N ARG A 48 -74.15 -19.39 96.19
CA ARG A 48 -74.32 -19.39 94.72
C ARG A 48 -75.55 -20.24 94.35
N ILE A 49 -75.68 -20.65 93.10
CA ILE A 49 -76.84 -21.35 92.51
C ILE A 49 -76.38 -22.05 91.22
N ASP A 50 -76.64 -23.36 91.10
CA ASP A 50 -76.39 -24.19 89.92
C ASP A 50 -74.91 -24.27 89.46
N GLU A 51 -73.94 -24.39 90.40
CA GLU A 51 -72.50 -24.53 90.10
C GLU A 51 -71.95 -25.98 90.10
N ASP A 52 -70.61 -26.11 90.10
CA ASP A 52 -69.82 -27.35 90.04
C ASP A 52 -70.04 -28.28 88.80
N PHE A 53 -70.87 -27.88 87.84
CA PHE A 53 -70.91 -28.45 86.48
C PHE A 53 -69.67 -28.06 85.65
N ASP A 54 -69.13 -28.98 84.83
CA ASP A 54 -68.06 -28.66 83.87
C ASP A 54 -68.62 -27.97 82.62
N ILE A 55 -68.89 -26.68 82.77
CA ILE A 55 -69.35 -25.81 81.68
C ILE A 55 -68.33 -25.58 80.56
N ASN A 56 -67.10 -26.11 80.67
CA ASN A 56 -66.00 -25.84 79.72
C ASN A 56 -65.77 -27.00 78.76
N THR A 57 -66.03 -28.25 79.17
CA THR A 57 -65.80 -29.44 78.31
C THR A 57 -67.02 -30.34 78.10
N ASP A 58 -68.04 -30.31 78.97
CA ASP A 58 -69.26 -31.13 78.78
C ASP A 58 -70.22 -30.48 77.75
N PRO A 59 -70.48 -31.10 76.58
CA PRO A 59 -71.42 -30.57 75.60
C PRO A 59 -72.90 -30.63 76.04
N GLN A 60 -73.23 -31.18 77.22
CA GLN A 60 -74.58 -31.15 77.80
C GLN A 60 -74.84 -29.92 78.69
N HIS A 61 -73.79 -29.22 79.13
CA HIS A 61 -73.84 -28.08 80.05
C HIS A 61 -72.93 -26.92 79.58
N CYS A 62 -72.71 -26.81 78.27
CA CYS A 62 -71.64 -26.00 77.68
C CYS A 62 -71.90 -24.50 77.83
N GLY A 63 -71.05 -23.82 78.60
CA GLY A 63 -71.19 -22.40 78.93
C GLY A 63 -72.31 -22.08 79.92
N GLY A 64 -73.04 -23.07 80.43
CA GLY A 64 -74.06 -22.85 81.43
C GLY A 64 -74.91 -24.07 81.74
N CYS A 65 -75.46 -24.08 82.95
CA CYS A 65 -76.51 -25.01 83.38
C CYS A 65 -77.61 -25.11 82.31
N ARG A 66 -77.80 -26.33 81.76
CA ARG A 66 -78.77 -26.71 80.70
C ARG A 66 -78.47 -26.27 79.25
N GLU A 67 -77.32 -25.65 78.94
CA GLU A 67 -76.94 -25.38 77.54
C GLU A 67 -76.38 -26.64 76.86
N ASN A 68 -77.28 -27.41 76.25
CA ASN A 68 -76.98 -28.70 75.63
C ASN A 68 -76.78 -28.54 74.11
N CYS A 69 -75.57 -28.79 73.62
CA CYS A 69 -75.20 -28.65 72.20
C CYS A 69 -75.98 -29.60 71.29
N TYR A 70 -76.30 -30.81 71.75
CA TYR A 70 -77.04 -31.82 70.99
C TYR A 70 -78.51 -31.45 70.71
N ALA A 71 -79.04 -30.38 71.35
CA ALA A 71 -80.34 -29.82 70.98
C ALA A 71 -80.34 -29.16 69.59
N ARG A 72 -79.15 -28.90 69.01
CA ARG A 72 -78.95 -28.31 67.68
C ARG A 72 -78.51 -29.44 66.74
N SER A 73 -79.33 -29.79 65.75
CA SER A 73 -79.22 -31.09 65.07
C SER A 73 -79.58 -31.05 63.57
N ASN A 74 -78.76 -30.33 62.80
CA ASN A 74 -78.79 -30.38 61.33
C ASN A 74 -77.40 -30.83 60.85
N GLY A 75 -77.27 -32.05 60.31
CA GLY A 75 -76.04 -32.50 59.67
C GLY A 75 -74.80 -32.70 60.56
N VAL A 76 -74.92 -32.72 61.90
CA VAL A 76 -73.78 -32.85 62.83
C VAL A 76 -73.77 -34.24 63.49
N VAL A 77 -72.61 -34.90 63.47
CA VAL A 77 -72.34 -36.21 64.09
C VAL A 77 -71.70 -36.08 65.47
N GLU A 78 -70.82 -35.09 65.67
CA GLU A 78 -70.14 -34.84 66.93
C GLU A 78 -70.19 -33.34 67.29
N TRP A 79 -70.50 -33.04 68.55
CA TRP A 79 -70.45 -31.69 69.14
C TRP A 79 -69.36 -31.63 70.21
N ARG A 80 -68.66 -30.50 70.30
CA ARG A 80 -67.70 -30.21 71.37
C ARG A 80 -68.10 -28.94 72.12
N CYS A 81 -67.78 -28.88 73.40
CA CYS A 81 -67.71 -27.63 74.12
C CYS A 81 -66.27 -27.11 74.07
N VAL A 82 -66.09 -25.86 73.67
CA VAL A 82 -64.78 -25.18 73.65
C VAL A 82 -65.01 -23.74 74.09
N ASP A 83 -64.25 -23.27 75.08
CA ASP A 83 -64.35 -21.90 75.64
C ASP A 83 -65.79 -21.46 75.93
N GLN A 84 -66.58 -22.36 76.54
CA GLN A 84 -67.98 -22.13 76.93
C GLN A 84 -68.95 -21.91 75.74
N VAL A 85 -68.55 -22.35 74.54
CA VAL A 85 -69.38 -22.29 73.33
C VAL A 85 -69.47 -23.68 72.68
N CYS A 86 -70.69 -24.08 72.28
CA CYS A 86 -70.91 -25.26 71.46
C CYS A 86 -70.26 -25.09 70.08
N GLN A 87 -69.44 -26.03 69.64
CA GLN A 87 -68.81 -26.04 68.32
C GLN A 87 -69.12 -27.35 67.59
N VAL A 88 -69.39 -27.25 66.28
CA VAL A 88 -69.51 -28.39 65.38
C VAL A 88 -68.15 -29.07 65.30
N ALA A 89 -68.08 -30.38 65.57
CA ALA A 89 -66.82 -31.11 65.57
C ALA A 89 -66.67 -32.11 64.41
N VAL A 90 -67.77 -32.73 63.99
CA VAL A 90 -67.81 -33.65 62.83
C VAL A 90 -69.17 -33.52 62.12
N CYS A 91 -69.17 -33.32 60.81
CA CYS A 91 -70.38 -33.32 59.97
C CYS A 91 -70.81 -34.74 59.54
N GLU A 92 -72.07 -34.90 59.14
CA GLU A 92 -72.51 -36.05 58.35
C GLU A 92 -71.80 -36.08 57.00
N ALA A 93 -71.50 -37.27 56.47
CA ALA A 93 -70.81 -37.40 55.18
C ALA A 93 -71.58 -36.70 54.03
N ASN A 94 -70.84 -36.03 53.14
CA ASN A 94 -71.34 -35.17 52.07
C ASN A 94 -72.06 -33.88 52.58
N ARG A 95 -71.65 -33.34 53.73
CA ARG A 95 -72.05 -32.03 54.27
C ARG A 95 -70.87 -31.31 54.91
N PHE A 96 -70.92 -29.98 54.88
CA PHE A 96 -70.03 -29.09 55.64
C PHE A 96 -70.82 -27.95 56.30
N ASP A 97 -70.22 -27.28 57.28
CA ASP A 97 -70.69 -26.03 57.90
C ASP A 97 -70.09 -24.87 57.10
N ARG A 98 -70.92 -24.14 56.34
CA ARG A 98 -70.45 -23.16 55.35
C ARG A 98 -70.19 -21.78 55.93
N ASP A 99 -70.99 -21.35 56.91
CA ASP A 99 -70.83 -20.03 57.55
C ASP A 99 -70.19 -20.07 58.94
N GLY A 100 -69.80 -21.26 59.41
CA GLY A 100 -69.07 -21.51 60.65
C GLY A 100 -69.93 -21.31 61.89
N ARG A 101 -71.25 -21.51 61.79
CA ARG A 101 -72.21 -21.13 62.86
C ARG A 101 -72.83 -22.34 63.56
N PRO A 102 -72.53 -22.53 64.87
CA PRO A 102 -73.19 -23.50 65.76
C PRO A 102 -74.72 -23.37 65.91
N GLY A 103 -75.37 -22.40 65.25
CA GLY A 103 -76.82 -22.27 65.22
C GLY A 103 -77.51 -23.14 64.16
N ASN A 104 -76.82 -23.41 63.04
CA ASN A 104 -77.36 -24.14 61.89
C ASN A 104 -76.81 -25.56 61.77
N GLY A 105 -75.59 -25.82 62.26
CA GLY A 105 -74.89 -27.08 61.98
C GLY A 105 -74.44 -27.16 60.52
N CYS A 106 -74.11 -28.35 60.04
CA CYS A 106 -73.64 -28.55 58.67
C CYS A 106 -74.81 -28.49 57.69
N GLU A 107 -75.05 -27.31 57.11
CA GLU A 107 -76.26 -26.97 56.39
C GLU A 107 -76.22 -27.37 54.90
N GLU A 108 -75.06 -27.21 54.27
CA GLU A 108 -74.84 -27.46 52.83
C GLU A 108 -74.63 -28.94 52.48
N ARG A 109 -74.59 -29.25 51.18
CA ARG A 109 -74.23 -30.56 50.62
C ARG A 109 -73.26 -30.41 49.46
N CYS A 110 -72.23 -31.25 49.42
CA CYS A 110 -71.22 -31.27 48.36
C CYS A 110 -71.78 -31.81 47.03
N ALA A 111 -71.16 -31.45 45.90
CA ALA A 111 -71.68 -31.68 44.55
C ALA A 111 -70.92 -32.80 43.81
N VAL A 112 -71.22 -34.06 44.16
CA VAL A 112 -70.54 -35.29 43.71
C VAL A 112 -70.07 -35.25 42.23
N GLY A 113 -68.75 -35.26 42.04
CA GLY A 113 -68.04 -35.40 40.77
C GLY A 113 -67.92 -34.14 39.91
N VAL A 114 -67.90 -32.94 40.49
CA VAL A 114 -67.73 -31.66 39.75
C VAL A 114 -66.82 -30.69 40.50
N GLU A 115 -65.54 -30.66 40.14
CA GLU A 115 -64.57 -29.64 40.56
C GLU A 115 -64.53 -28.49 39.53
N GLU A 116 -64.43 -27.24 40.00
CA GLU A 116 -64.06 -26.07 39.20
C GLU A 116 -62.76 -25.48 39.75
N CYS A 117 -61.80 -25.07 38.91
CA CYS A 117 -60.53 -24.46 39.35
C CYS A 117 -60.76 -23.19 40.20
N ASN A 118 -60.86 -23.34 41.52
CA ASN A 118 -61.35 -22.30 42.44
C ASN A 118 -60.79 -22.40 43.87
N GLY A 119 -59.96 -23.41 44.17
CA GLY A 119 -59.30 -23.57 45.47
C GLY A 119 -60.19 -24.18 46.58
N LEU A 120 -61.30 -24.81 46.21
CA LEU A 120 -62.20 -25.54 47.10
C LEU A 120 -62.19 -27.06 46.81
N ASP A 121 -62.77 -27.81 47.73
CA ASP A 121 -63.07 -29.25 47.61
C ASP A 121 -64.58 -29.33 47.34
N ASP A 122 -65.00 -29.20 46.06
CA ASP A 122 -66.41 -28.97 45.70
C ASP A 122 -67.27 -30.25 45.82
N ASP A 123 -66.66 -31.44 45.61
CA ASP A 123 -67.30 -32.75 45.78
C ASP A 123 -67.09 -33.42 47.16
N CYS A 124 -66.13 -32.92 47.96
CA CYS A 124 -65.74 -33.41 49.30
C CYS A 124 -64.98 -34.76 49.33
N ASP A 125 -64.10 -35.02 48.35
CA ASP A 125 -63.15 -36.16 48.30
C ASP A 125 -62.00 -36.01 49.32
N LEU A 126 -61.71 -34.78 49.79
CA LEU A 126 -60.47 -34.35 50.45
C LEU A 126 -59.28 -34.13 49.50
N ARG A 127 -59.60 -33.70 48.27
CA ARG A 127 -58.69 -33.07 47.32
C ARG A 127 -59.26 -31.70 46.92
N ILE A 128 -58.51 -30.97 46.12
CA ILE A 128 -58.84 -29.61 45.66
C ILE A 128 -58.40 -29.55 44.20
N ASP A 129 -59.28 -29.06 43.32
CA ASP A 129 -59.00 -28.76 41.92
C ASP A 129 -58.42 -29.95 41.08
N GLU A 130 -58.72 -31.22 41.39
CA GLU A 130 -58.21 -32.35 40.59
C GLU A 130 -59.13 -32.83 39.45
N GLY A 131 -58.58 -33.64 38.54
CA GLY A 131 -59.33 -34.22 37.42
C GLY A 131 -59.75 -33.22 36.32
N LEU A 132 -59.46 -31.94 36.53
CA LEU A 132 -59.77 -30.83 35.64
C LEU A 132 -59.22 -31.02 34.21
N THR A 133 -59.97 -30.53 33.23
CA THR A 133 -59.51 -30.40 31.85
C THR A 133 -59.14 -28.93 31.58
N PRO A 134 -57.86 -28.61 31.31
CA PRO A 134 -57.44 -27.22 31.17
C PRO A 134 -57.98 -26.56 29.89
N PRO A 135 -58.36 -25.27 29.95
CA PRO A 135 -58.47 -24.45 28.75
C PRO A 135 -57.08 -24.18 28.16
N PHE A 136 -57.04 -23.76 26.89
CA PHE A 136 -55.82 -23.26 26.25
C PHE A 136 -55.74 -21.74 26.41
N VAL A 137 -54.52 -21.18 26.48
CA VAL A 137 -54.30 -19.73 26.62
C VAL A 137 -54.97 -18.96 25.47
N GLY A 138 -54.84 -19.47 24.25
CA GLY A 138 -55.33 -18.83 23.04
C GLY A 138 -54.36 -17.77 22.50
N GLY A 139 -54.45 -17.50 21.20
CA GLY A 139 -53.48 -16.72 20.45
C GLY A 139 -53.30 -17.32 19.06
N GLU A 140 -52.18 -17.03 18.41
CA GLU A 140 -51.67 -17.84 17.30
C GLU A 140 -50.45 -18.65 17.80
N GLY A 141 -49.54 -19.08 16.93
CA GLY A 141 -48.28 -19.70 17.33
C GLY A 141 -48.37 -20.94 18.24
N ILE A 142 -47.38 -21.11 19.12
CA ILE A 142 -47.38 -22.16 20.15
C ILE A 142 -48.49 -21.93 21.19
N CYS A 143 -48.76 -20.66 21.48
CA CYS A 143 -49.69 -20.14 22.49
C CYS A 143 -51.13 -20.66 22.28
N ALA A 144 -51.54 -20.81 21.02
CA ALA A 144 -52.83 -21.38 20.62
C ALA A 144 -53.06 -22.83 21.09
N THR A 145 -51.99 -23.59 21.35
CA THR A 145 -52.06 -25.01 21.74
C THR A 145 -51.53 -25.30 23.15
N THR A 146 -51.04 -24.27 23.85
CA THR A 146 -50.49 -24.40 25.21
C THR A 146 -51.60 -24.40 26.27
N PRO A 147 -51.72 -25.45 27.10
CA PRO A 147 -52.74 -25.53 28.15
C PRO A 147 -52.43 -24.60 29.32
N MET A 148 -53.47 -24.05 29.93
CA MET A 148 -53.38 -23.26 31.16
C MET A 148 -53.17 -24.16 32.39
N VAL A 149 -52.52 -23.62 33.41
CA VAL A 149 -52.29 -24.28 34.70
C VAL A 149 -53.37 -23.80 35.68
N CYS A 150 -53.94 -24.72 36.47
CA CYS A 150 -54.78 -24.34 37.61
C CYS A 150 -53.88 -24.07 38.82
N ASP A 151 -54.00 -22.88 39.40
CA ASP A 151 -53.45 -22.57 40.72
C ASP A 151 -54.60 -22.63 41.73
N SER A 152 -54.49 -23.50 42.74
CA SER A 152 -55.51 -23.68 43.78
C SER A 152 -55.40 -22.66 44.92
N GLY A 153 -54.39 -21.78 44.91
CA GLY A 153 -54.11 -20.80 45.95
C GLY A 153 -53.45 -21.41 47.20
N SER A 154 -52.19 -21.05 47.46
CA SER A 154 -51.47 -21.53 48.64
C SER A 154 -51.90 -20.80 49.93
N PHE A 155 -52.53 -21.50 50.87
CA PHE A 155 -52.78 -21.01 52.24
C PHE A 155 -51.47 -20.87 53.06
N ALA A 156 -50.71 -19.81 52.81
CA ALA A 156 -49.56 -19.40 53.62
C ALA A 156 -50.02 -18.51 54.79
N SER A 157 -49.86 -18.98 56.03
CA SER A 157 -50.38 -18.31 57.23
C SER A 157 -49.45 -17.25 57.82
N GLU A 158 -48.98 -16.28 57.02
CA GLU A 158 -48.22 -15.11 57.50
C GLU A 158 -48.28 -13.94 56.48
N PRO A 159 -48.41 -12.67 56.90
CA PRO A 159 -48.39 -11.53 55.98
C PRO A 159 -46.94 -11.13 55.60
N PRO A 160 -46.65 -10.85 54.32
CA PRO A 160 -45.30 -10.45 53.91
C PRO A 160 -45.00 -8.97 54.22
N ASP A 161 -44.19 -8.73 55.26
CA ASP A 161 -43.52 -7.45 55.52
C ASP A 161 -42.21 -7.34 54.69
N ASP A 162 -42.31 -7.14 53.36
CA ASP A 162 -41.37 -6.26 52.64
C ASP A 162 -41.94 -5.79 51.29
N ALA A 163 -41.34 -4.75 50.71
CA ALA A 163 -41.79 -4.15 49.46
C ALA A 163 -40.81 -4.39 48.28
N ASP A 164 -41.39 -4.60 47.10
CA ASP A 164 -40.76 -4.53 45.77
C ASP A 164 -39.81 -5.70 45.39
N ALA A 165 -40.40 -6.88 45.24
CA ALA A 165 -39.90 -7.95 44.37
C ALA A 165 -41.07 -8.50 43.52
N GLY A 166 -40.84 -8.72 42.22
CA GLY A 166 -41.90 -8.98 41.24
C GLY A 166 -42.61 -10.33 41.38
N GLU A 167 -43.92 -10.32 41.11
CA GLU A 167 -44.82 -11.47 40.84
C GLU A 167 -44.76 -12.70 41.78
N GLY A 168 -44.34 -12.52 43.04
CA GLY A 168 -44.29 -13.56 44.07
C GLY A 168 -45.44 -13.54 45.11
N GLY A 169 -46.50 -12.75 44.89
CA GLY A 169 -47.65 -12.71 45.81
C GLY A 169 -48.56 -13.94 45.67
N PRO A 170 -49.28 -14.38 46.73
CA PRO A 170 -50.25 -15.46 46.62
C PRO A 170 -51.34 -15.08 45.62
N ARG A 171 -51.45 -15.87 44.55
CA ARG A 171 -52.46 -15.67 43.49
C ARG A 171 -53.84 -16.07 44.03
N ALA A 172 -54.89 -15.47 43.47
CA ALA A 172 -56.23 -15.97 43.69
C ALA A 172 -56.39 -17.31 42.95
N PRO A 173 -57.19 -18.26 43.44
CA PRO A 173 -57.39 -19.51 42.72
C PRO A 173 -57.96 -19.30 41.31
N GLY A 174 -57.49 -20.07 40.34
CA GLY A 174 -57.97 -19.99 38.95
C GLY A 174 -56.97 -20.46 37.89
N TRP A 175 -57.39 -20.33 36.63
CA TRP A 175 -56.60 -20.68 35.45
C TRP A 175 -55.62 -19.57 35.07
N TYR A 176 -54.33 -19.91 35.00
CA TYR A 176 -53.24 -19.02 34.60
C TYR A 176 -52.47 -19.58 33.40
N PRO A 177 -51.79 -18.72 32.60
CA PRO A 177 -50.75 -19.19 31.70
C PRO A 177 -49.70 -20.03 32.46
N PRO A 178 -49.05 -21.01 31.81
CA PRO A 178 -47.95 -21.75 32.42
C PRO A 178 -46.74 -20.84 32.68
N ASP A 179 -45.71 -21.37 33.33
CA ASP A 179 -44.38 -20.79 33.20
C ASP A 179 -43.90 -21.02 31.76
N TRP A 180 -43.86 -19.94 30.97
CA TRP A 180 -43.41 -20.00 29.58
C TRP A 180 -41.98 -20.50 29.44
N ALA A 181 -41.13 -20.35 30.46
CA ALA A 181 -39.77 -20.89 30.44
C ALA A 181 -39.70 -22.44 30.49
N GLU A 182 -40.82 -23.13 30.79
CA GLU A 182 -40.94 -24.60 30.72
C GLU A 182 -41.65 -25.10 29.45
N VAL A 183 -42.09 -24.20 28.55
CA VAL A 183 -42.80 -24.56 27.30
C VAL A 183 -41.79 -24.89 26.19
N GLU A 184 -41.84 -26.13 25.68
CA GLU A 184 -40.98 -26.57 24.57
C GLU A 184 -41.29 -25.80 23.29
N GLY A 185 -40.38 -24.90 22.88
CA GLY A 185 -40.50 -24.03 21.71
C GLY A 185 -40.66 -22.54 22.03
N PHE A 186 -40.87 -22.15 23.29
CA PHE A 186 -40.98 -20.74 23.66
C PHE A 186 -39.61 -20.02 23.60
N GLU A 187 -39.58 -18.85 22.94
CA GLU A 187 -38.42 -17.96 22.89
C GLU A 187 -38.81 -16.57 23.43
N ALA A 188 -38.27 -16.16 24.59
CA ALA A 188 -38.56 -14.84 25.21
C ALA A 188 -38.05 -13.60 24.42
N THR A 189 -37.58 -13.82 23.21
CA THR A 189 -37.26 -12.88 22.13
C THR A 189 -37.11 -13.80 20.93
N GLU A 190 -37.96 -13.64 19.92
CA GLU A 190 -38.00 -14.54 18.78
C GLU A 190 -36.67 -14.49 17.99
N THR A 191 -35.98 -15.63 17.84
CA THR A 191 -34.70 -15.73 17.12
C THR A 191 -34.68 -16.83 16.07
N LEU A 192 -35.57 -17.80 16.21
CA LEU A 192 -36.03 -18.63 15.11
C LEU A 192 -36.78 -17.77 14.07
N CYS A 193 -36.71 -18.23 12.83
CA CYS A 193 -37.53 -17.75 11.74
C CYS A 193 -38.15 -19.02 11.16
N ASP A 194 -39.38 -19.33 11.56
CA ASP A 194 -40.10 -20.53 11.18
C ASP A 194 -41.60 -20.29 10.92
N GLY A 195 -42.08 -19.06 11.06
CA GLY A 195 -43.48 -18.69 10.84
C GLY A 195 -44.42 -19.08 11.97
N ILE A 196 -43.91 -19.20 13.21
CA ILE A 196 -44.68 -19.52 14.42
C ILE A 196 -44.41 -18.45 15.48
N ASP A 197 -45.46 -17.75 15.93
CA ASP A 197 -45.41 -16.89 17.13
C ASP A 197 -44.91 -17.73 18.33
N ASN A 198 -43.65 -17.48 18.71
CA ASN A 198 -42.92 -18.24 19.74
C ASN A 198 -42.72 -17.45 21.06
N ASP A 199 -43.09 -16.17 21.12
CA ASP A 199 -42.99 -15.32 22.34
C ASP A 199 -44.37 -14.90 22.92
N CYS A 200 -45.45 -15.12 22.17
CA CYS A 200 -46.84 -14.83 22.51
C CYS A 200 -47.26 -13.33 22.53
N ASP A 201 -46.54 -12.42 21.87
CA ASP A 201 -47.00 -11.02 21.65
C ASP A 201 -48.11 -10.91 20.57
N GLY A 202 -48.17 -11.88 19.64
CA GLY A 202 -49.16 -11.93 18.54
C GLY A 202 -48.68 -11.36 17.21
N VAL A 203 -47.39 -11.08 17.05
CA VAL A 203 -46.67 -10.95 15.78
C VAL A 203 -45.96 -12.29 15.45
N VAL A 204 -45.29 -12.40 14.30
CA VAL A 204 -44.58 -13.60 13.83
C VAL A 204 -43.33 -13.18 13.06
N ASP A 205 -42.20 -13.82 13.38
CA ASP A 205 -40.86 -13.57 12.87
C ASP A 205 -40.37 -12.09 13.00
N GLU A 206 -40.75 -11.35 14.06
CA GLU A 206 -40.37 -9.92 14.23
C GLU A 206 -39.04 -9.66 14.95
N GLY A 207 -38.47 -10.69 15.58
CA GLY A 207 -37.17 -10.61 16.21
C GLY A 207 -36.01 -10.33 15.24
N ASP A 208 -34.98 -9.66 15.75
CA ASP A 208 -33.97 -8.96 14.94
C ASP A 208 -32.88 -9.92 14.41
N PRO A 209 -32.89 -10.35 13.12
CA PRO A 209 -32.22 -11.58 12.68
C PRO A 209 -30.70 -11.61 12.92
N PRO A 210 -30.09 -12.79 13.12
CA PRO A 210 -28.67 -12.88 13.45
C PRO A 210 -27.78 -12.35 12.30
N PRO A 211 -26.62 -11.75 12.63
CA PRO A 211 -25.61 -11.40 11.64
C PRO A 211 -25.09 -12.68 10.96
N LEU A 212 -24.90 -12.64 9.64
CA LEU A 212 -24.44 -13.80 8.89
C LEU A 212 -22.99 -14.15 9.27
N PRO A 213 -22.70 -15.41 9.65
CA PRO A 213 -21.36 -15.80 10.03
C PRO A 213 -20.42 -15.81 8.81
N LEU A 214 -19.25 -15.19 8.98
CA LEU A 214 -18.08 -15.31 8.10
C LEU A 214 -18.14 -14.61 6.72
N LEU A 215 -19.07 -13.68 6.47
CA LEU A 215 -18.96 -12.78 5.32
C LEU A 215 -17.76 -11.80 5.48
N PRO A 216 -16.81 -11.72 4.52
CA PRO A 216 -15.71 -10.76 4.55
C PRO A 216 -16.09 -9.39 3.93
N GLY A 217 -15.10 -8.51 3.78
CA GLY A 217 -15.17 -7.29 2.96
C GLY A 217 -16.32 -6.35 3.29
N ILE A 218 -17.00 -5.84 2.26
CA ILE A 218 -18.18 -4.97 2.41
C ILE A 218 -19.39 -5.73 2.95
N CYS A 219 -19.41 -7.06 2.78
CA CYS A 219 -20.52 -7.94 3.11
C CYS A 219 -20.55 -8.23 4.64
N ALA A 220 -19.45 -7.98 5.35
CA ALA A 220 -19.30 -8.14 6.78
C ALA A 220 -20.36 -7.37 7.59
N GLY A 221 -21.00 -8.05 8.55
CA GLY A 221 -22.05 -7.47 9.39
C GLY A 221 -23.45 -7.42 8.73
N THR A 222 -23.59 -7.92 7.51
CA THR A 222 -24.89 -8.14 6.87
C THR A 222 -25.69 -9.18 7.67
N ARG A 223 -26.96 -8.89 7.96
CA ARG A 223 -27.89 -9.80 8.66
C ARG A 223 -28.57 -10.77 7.71
N ALA A 224 -29.00 -11.90 8.25
CA ALA A 224 -29.95 -12.76 7.57
C ALA A 224 -31.28 -12.01 7.34
N VAL A 225 -32.10 -12.50 6.42
CA VAL A 225 -33.51 -12.11 6.30
C VAL A 225 -34.38 -13.30 6.64
N CYS A 226 -35.46 -13.06 7.39
CA CYS A 226 -36.47 -14.09 7.57
C CYS A 226 -37.35 -14.21 6.32
N ASN A 227 -37.69 -15.45 5.95
CA ASN A 227 -38.60 -15.78 4.85
C ASN A 227 -39.84 -16.55 5.37
N GLY A 228 -40.17 -16.39 6.65
CA GLY A 228 -41.13 -17.22 7.37
C GLY A 228 -40.73 -18.69 7.34
N VAL A 229 -41.68 -19.57 7.00
CA VAL A 229 -41.53 -21.03 6.95
C VAL A 229 -40.37 -21.56 6.06
N ASP A 230 -39.82 -20.74 5.15
CA ASP A 230 -38.63 -21.10 4.36
C ASP A 230 -37.29 -20.84 5.11
N GLY A 231 -37.34 -20.22 6.29
CA GLY A 231 -36.23 -20.02 7.22
C GLY A 231 -35.38 -18.77 6.98
N LEU A 232 -34.30 -18.64 7.78
CA LEU A 232 -33.28 -17.61 7.63
C LEU A 232 -32.55 -17.76 6.29
N GLY A 233 -32.72 -16.78 5.41
CA GLY A 233 -32.09 -16.71 4.10
C GLY A 233 -31.00 -15.64 4.01
N LEU A 234 -30.22 -15.70 2.93
CA LEU A 234 -29.35 -14.60 2.53
C LEU A 234 -30.20 -13.45 1.97
N PRO A 235 -29.95 -12.18 2.34
CA PRO A 235 -30.54 -11.04 1.64
C PRO A 235 -29.99 -10.93 0.21
N ASP A 236 -30.56 -10.03 -0.59
CA ASP A 236 -29.94 -9.65 -1.86
C ASP A 236 -28.67 -8.83 -1.60
N LEU A 237 -27.53 -9.53 -1.50
CA LEU A 237 -26.19 -8.97 -1.26
C LEU A 237 -25.82 -7.91 -2.32
N ARG A 238 -26.48 -7.89 -3.47
CA ARG A 238 -26.31 -6.86 -4.52
C ARG A 238 -26.80 -5.47 -4.11
N THR A 239 -27.50 -5.38 -2.98
CA THR A 239 -27.95 -4.12 -2.39
C THR A 239 -26.94 -3.52 -1.40
N VAL A 240 -25.87 -4.26 -1.06
CA VAL A 240 -24.80 -3.76 -0.17
C VAL A 240 -24.05 -2.61 -0.85
N PRO A 241 -23.89 -1.43 -0.20
CA PRO A 241 -23.16 -0.30 -0.77
C PRO A 241 -21.69 -0.65 -1.04
N GLY A 242 -21.33 -0.72 -2.32
CA GLY A 242 -20.01 -1.13 -2.80
C GLY A 242 -20.04 -2.35 -3.74
N TYR A 243 -21.13 -3.13 -3.72
CA TYR A 243 -21.19 -4.44 -4.37
C TYR A 243 -20.85 -4.44 -5.86
N GLN A 244 -20.06 -5.43 -6.26
CA GLN A 244 -19.64 -5.69 -7.63
C GLN A 244 -19.97 -7.14 -8.00
N ALA A 245 -20.66 -7.40 -9.11
CA ALA A 245 -21.04 -8.77 -9.50
C ALA A 245 -19.89 -9.58 -10.16
N VAL A 246 -18.72 -8.97 -10.26
CA VAL A 246 -17.38 -9.45 -10.64
C VAL A 246 -16.46 -8.34 -10.13
N GLU A 247 -15.48 -8.63 -9.29
CA GLU A 247 -14.57 -7.61 -8.76
C GLU A 247 -13.80 -6.88 -9.88
N ARG A 248 -13.53 -5.58 -9.64
CA ARG A 248 -12.82 -4.68 -10.58
C ARG A 248 -11.94 -3.65 -9.88
N THR A 249 -11.94 -3.63 -8.56
CA THR A 249 -11.15 -2.73 -7.75
C THR A 249 -10.26 -3.56 -6.85
N CYS A 250 -8.96 -3.26 -6.88
CA CYS A 250 -8.01 -3.90 -5.99
C CYS A 250 -7.94 -3.05 -4.72
N ASP A 251 -8.86 -3.27 -3.76
CA ASP A 251 -9.01 -2.46 -2.55
C ASP A 251 -8.95 -3.25 -1.23
N GLY A 252 -8.73 -4.58 -1.31
CA GLY A 252 -8.55 -5.43 -0.13
C GLY A 252 -9.84 -5.74 0.62
N LEU A 253 -10.99 -5.56 -0.02
CA LEU A 253 -12.31 -5.96 0.47
C LEU A 253 -12.89 -7.01 -0.48
N ASP A 254 -13.52 -8.04 0.08
CA ASP A 254 -14.51 -8.85 -0.66
C ASP A 254 -15.68 -7.94 -1.07
N ASN A 255 -15.85 -7.73 -2.36
CA ASN A 255 -16.85 -6.87 -2.98
C ASN A 255 -17.96 -7.64 -3.73
N ASP A 256 -17.81 -8.96 -3.98
CA ASP A 256 -18.83 -9.81 -4.64
C ASP A 256 -19.50 -10.85 -3.71
N CYS A 257 -18.97 -10.96 -2.49
CA CYS A 257 -19.34 -11.81 -1.37
C CYS A 257 -19.05 -13.32 -1.55
N ASP A 258 -18.11 -13.75 -2.41
CA ASP A 258 -17.76 -15.17 -2.57
C ASP A 258 -16.88 -15.77 -1.45
N GLY A 259 -16.20 -14.92 -0.66
CA GLY A 259 -15.30 -15.33 0.42
C GLY A 259 -13.81 -15.14 0.13
N ALA A 260 -13.44 -14.75 -1.09
CA ALA A 260 -12.09 -14.31 -1.46
C ALA A 260 -11.92 -12.78 -1.33
N ILE A 261 -10.78 -12.24 -1.79
CA ILE A 261 -10.44 -10.81 -1.78
C ILE A 261 -9.49 -10.54 -2.96
N ASP A 262 -9.81 -9.56 -3.82
CA ASP A 262 -9.05 -9.17 -5.02
C ASP A 262 -8.82 -10.34 -6.02
N GLU A 263 -9.59 -11.42 -5.98
CA GLU A 263 -9.29 -12.71 -6.65
C GLU A 263 -9.41 -12.69 -8.18
N THR A 264 -10.24 -11.81 -8.75
CA THR A 264 -10.26 -11.57 -10.20
C THR A 264 -8.95 -10.98 -10.74
N PHE A 265 -8.06 -10.45 -9.88
CA PHE A 265 -6.76 -9.92 -10.26
C PHE A 265 -5.68 -11.02 -10.36
N ASP A 266 -5.87 -11.90 -11.34
CA ASP A 266 -5.00 -12.99 -11.77
C ASP A 266 -3.53 -12.52 -11.93
N GLY A 267 -2.69 -12.73 -10.90
CA GLY A 267 -1.29 -12.33 -10.89
C GLY A 267 -0.72 -11.81 -9.57
N GLN A 268 -1.54 -11.57 -8.53
CA GLN A 268 -1.04 -11.10 -7.23
C GLN A 268 0.06 -12.04 -6.67
N GLY A 269 1.18 -11.48 -6.20
CA GLY A 269 2.33 -12.24 -5.68
C GLY A 269 3.21 -12.93 -6.74
N THR A 270 2.88 -12.86 -8.04
CA THR A 270 3.78 -13.38 -9.10
C THR A 270 5.07 -12.56 -9.22
N PRO A 271 6.20 -13.16 -9.64
CA PRO A 271 7.45 -12.43 -9.81
C PRO A 271 7.38 -11.50 -11.03
N CYS A 272 7.62 -10.21 -10.79
CA CYS A 272 7.66 -9.17 -11.82
C CYS A 272 9.07 -8.57 -11.94
N LEU A 273 9.30 -7.87 -13.06
CA LEU A 273 10.54 -7.15 -13.34
C LEU A 273 10.19 -5.70 -13.69
N THR A 274 10.89 -4.75 -13.09
CA THR A 274 10.83 -3.33 -13.44
C THR A 274 12.20 -2.84 -13.88
N GLY A 275 12.25 -1.96 -14.88
CA GLY A 275 13.49 -1.52 -15.52
C GLY A 275 14.08 -2.49 -16.55
N VAL A 276 14.75 -1.91 -17.54
CA VAL A 276 15.55 -2.60 -18.57
C VAL A 276 17.02 -2.65 -18.11
N GLY A 277 17.92 -3.29 -18.86
CA GLY A 277 19.37 -3.20 -18.62
C GLY A 277 19.83 -3.50 -17.19
N ALA A 278 20.68 -2.64 -16.65
CA ALA A 278 21.14 -2.65 -15.25
C ALA A 278 20.11 -2.03 -14.28
N CYS A 279 19.22 -1.15 -14.77
CA CYS A 279 18.08 -0.62 -14.04
C CYS A 279 17.11 -1.72 -13.55
N ARG A 280 17.18 -2.92 -14.14
CA ARG A 280 16.32 -4.06 -13.81
C ARG A 280 16.36 -4.44 -12.32
N ARG A 281 15.17 -4.47 -11.72
CA ARG A 281 14.89 -5.05 -10.40
C ARG A 281 13.82 -6.12 -10.52
N ALA A 282 13.88 -7.08 -9.60
CA ALA A 282 12.83 -8.08 -9.40
C ALA A 282 12.03 -7.72 -8.16
N GLY A 283 10.71 -7.85 -8.24
CA GLY A 283 9.77 -7.68 -7.15
C GLY A 283 8.64 -8.70 -7.27
N ALA A 284 7.64 -8.61 -6.39
CA ALA A 284 6.37 -9.28 -6.60
C ALA A 284 5.29 -8.28 -7.04
N VAL A 285 4.31 -8.79 -7.78
CA VAL A 285 3.10 -8.03 -8.12
C VAL A 285 2.26 -7.83 -6.86
N ARG A 286 1.81 -6.60 -6.63
CA ARG A 286 0.98 -6.17 -5.50
C ARG A 286 -0.28 -5.45 -5.97
N CYS A 287 -1.26 -5.46 -5.09
CA CYS A 287 -2.43 -4.61 -5.16
C CYS A 287 -2.06 -3.16 -4.79
N ASP A 288 -2.48 -2.18 -5.58
CA ASP A 288 -2.44 -0.75 -5.26
C ASP A 288 -3.86 -0.28 -4.88
N PRO A 289 -4.15 -0.03 -3.58
CA PRO A 289 -5.46 0.44 -3.13
C PRO A 289 -5.82 1.88 -3.53
N GLU A 290 -4.86 2.70 -3.95
CA GLU A 290 -5.13 4.08 -4.41
C GLU A 290 -5.34 4.12 -5.93
N ALA A 291 -4.64 3.26 -6.69
CA ALA A 291 -4.81 3.12 -8.14
C ALA A 291 -5.86 2.06 -8.55
N HIS A 292 -6.37 1.27 -7.60
CA HIS A 292 -7.28 0.13 -7.81
C HIS A 292 -6.76 -0.89 -8.84
N ALA A 293 -5.44 -1.13 -8.87
CA ALA A 293 -4.77 -1.88 -9.94
C ALA A 293 -3.59 -2.72 -9.43
N LEU A 294 -3.11 -3.67 -10.26
CA LEU A 294 -1.87 -4.40 -9.98
C LEU A 294 -0.64 -3.59 -10.41
N PHE A 295 0.35 -3.49 -9.52
CA PHE A 295 1.67 -2.89 -9.79
C PHE A 295 2.80 -3.82 -9.34
N CYS A 296 4.05 -3.54 -9.75
CA CYS A 296 5.23 -4.26 -9.27
C CYS A 296 5.88 -3.49 -8.12
N GLU A 297 6.08 -4.13 -6.96
CA GLU A 297 6.54 -3.42 -5.74
C GLU A 297 7.98 -2.91 -5.81
N SER A 298 8.78 -3.39 -6.75
CA SER A 298 10.13 -2.87 -6.98
C SER A 298 10.09 -1.64 -7.88
N ALA A 299 10.60 -0.51 -7.38
CA ALA A 299 11.09 0.54 -8.27
C ALA A 299 12.28 0.02 -9.11
N PRO A 300 12.58 0.60 -10.28
CA PRO A 300 13.87 0.43 -10.95
C PRO A 300 15.04 0.78 -10.02
N ALA A 301 16.27 0.45 -10.42
CA ALA A 301 17.44 0.98 -9.74
C ALA A 301 17.39 2.52 -9.72
N GLN A 302 17.97 3.13 -8.67
CA GLN A 302 18.14 4.58 -8.64
C GLN A 302 19.11 4.95 -9.77
N PRO A 303 18.71 5.81 -10.73
CA PRO A 303 19.46 6.01 -11.96
C PRO A 303 20.83 6.64 -11.71
N ALA A 304 21.78 6.40 -12.62
CA ALA A 304 22.96 7.24 -12.73
C ALA A 304 22.56 8.69 -13.06
N ALA A 305 23.55 9.60 -13.07
CA ALA A 305 23.31 10.99 -13.42
C ALA A 305 23.35 11.26 -14.93
N THR A 306 23.84 10.29 -15.72
CA THR A 306 24.23 10.36 -17.15
C THR A 306 24.55 8.93 -17.66
N ASP A 307 24.04 8.47 -18.81
CA ASP A 307 24.57 7.29 -19.52
C ASP A 307 25.82 7.64 -20.38
N GLY A 308 26.87 8.07 -19.67
CA GLY A 308 28.15 8.45 -20.26
C GLY A 308 29.18 7.31 -20.36
N ARG A 309 28.76 6.05 -20.46
CA ARG A 309 29.68 4.88 -20.42
C ARG A 309 29.92 4.17 -21.75
N CYS A 310 28.98 4.30 -22.68
CA CYS A 310 29.07 3.74 -24.02
C CYS A 310 29.29 2.20 -24.04
N ASP A 311 28.74 1.48 -23.06
CA ASP A 311 28.90 0.03 -22.89
C ASP A 311 27.65 -0.79 -23.28
N GLY A 312 26.60 -0.14 -23.78
CA GLY A 312 25.37 -0.77 -24.24
C GLY A 312 24.36 -1.07 -23.13
N ILE A 313 24.50 -0.41 -21.99
CA ILE A 313 23.62 -0.53 -20.83
C ILE A 313 23.06 0.86 -20.51
N ASP A 314 21.74 1.00 -20.61
CA ASP A 314 20.96 2.08 -20.00
C ASP A 314 21.31 2.21 -18.50
N ASP A 315 22.22 3.15 -18.17
CA ASP A 315 22.80 3.35 -16.83
C ASP A 315 22.03 4.45 -16.05
N ASP A 316 21.33 5.37 -16.73
CA ASP A 316 20.49 6.44 -16.13
C ASP A 316 18.96 6.26 -16.30
N CYS A 317 18.51 5.16 -16.90
CA CYS A 317 17.13 4.69 -16.95
C CYS A 317 16.15 5.60 -17.72
N ASP A 318 16.60 6.28 -18.78
CA ASP A 318 15.81 7.16 -19.69
C ASP A 318 15.06 6.39 -20.82
N ASP A 319 15.19 5.05 -20.90
CA ASP A 319 14.75 4.18 -22.01
C ASP A 319 15.52 4.44 -23.34
N ARG A 320 16.73 5.00 -23.24
CA ARG A 320 17.73 5.05 -24.32
C ARG A 320 19.02 4.32 -23.88
N ILE A 321 20.08 4.41 -24.69
CA ILE A 321 21.35 3.67 -24.54
C ILE A 321 22.44 4.46 -25.28
N ASP A 322 23.53 4.78 -24.58
CA ASP A 322 24.72 5.48 -25.09
C ASP A 322 24.41 6.83 -25.82
N GLU A 323 23.48 7.65 -25.31
CA GLU A 323 23.19 8.99 -25.86
C GLU A 323 23.86 10.13 -25.09
N ASP A 324 23.96 10.05 -23.77
CA ASP A 324 24.51 11.13 -22.95
C ASP A 324 26.05 11.27 -23.11
N PRO A 325 26.68 12.43 -22.85
CA PRO A 325 28.10 12.62 -23.13
C PRO A 325 29.01 11.65 -22.34
N PRO A 326 29.96 10.95 -23.00
CA PRO A 326 30.55 11.26 -24.29
C PRO A 326 30.00 10.43 -25.46
N CYS A 327 28.80 9.84 -25.36
CA CYS A 327 28.37 8.81 -26.29
C CYS A 327 27.60 9.32 -27.53
N ASN A 328 26.88 10.46 -27.46
CA ASN A 328 26.39 11.30 -28.57
C ASN A 328 26.54 10.74 -30.02
N GLY A 329 25.72 9.72 -30.36
CA GLY A 329 25.64 9.14 -31.71
C GLY A 329 26.58 7.97 -32.00
N CYS A 330 27.50 7.63 -31.12
CA CYS A 330 28.38 6.46 -31.17
C CYS A 330 27.77 5.20 -30.50
N ARG A 331 26.51 4.92 -30.84
CA ARG A 331 25.68 3.86 -30.22
C ARG A 331 26.29 2.46 -30.34
N VAL A 332 26.04 1.58 -29.38
CA VAL A 332 26.28 0.14 -29.53
C VAL A 332 25.58 -0.40 -30.78
N GLY A 333 26.32 -1.24 -31.54
CA GLY A 333 25.92 -1.72 -32.87
C GLY A 333 26.43 -0.84 -34.02
N THR A 334 27.00 0.33 -33.75
CA THR A 334 27.78 1.09 -34.76
C THR A 334 28.91 0.20 -35.29
N ALA A 335 28.93 -0.05 -36.60
CA ALA A 335 29.88 -0.95 -37.24
C ALA A 335 31.26 -0.29 -37.41
N VAL A 336 31.95 -0.08 -36.29
CA VAL A 336 33.34 0.42 -36.24
C VAL A 336 34.27 -0.63 -36.85
N PRO A 337 35.03 -0.32 -37.93
CA PRO A 337 36.01 -1.25 -38.49
C PRO A 337 37.21 -1.46 -37.56
N GLU A 338 37.87 -2.61 -37.68
CA GLU A 338 39.14 -2.88 -36.99
C GLU A 338 40.16 -1.76 -37.28
N GLY A 339 40.82 -1.26 -36.23
CA GLY A 339 41.74 -0.12 -36.32
C GLY A 339 41.09 1.27 -36.22
N PHE A 340 39.79 1.37 -36.00
CA PHE A 340 39.06 2.63 -35.82
C PHE A 340 38.35 2.72 -34.47
N VAL A 341 37.98 3.93 -34.08
CA VAL A 341 37.08 4.25 -32.96
C VAL A 341 35.97 5.17 -33.44
N CYS A 342 34.85 5.21 -32.74
CA CYS A 342 33.82 6.22 -32.97
C CYS A 342 34.10 7.43 -32.06
N VAL A 343 34.14 8.62 -32.66
CA VAL A 343 34.21 9.91 -31.98
C VAL A 343 32.82 10.54 -32.04
N PRO A 344 32.23 10.97 -30.91
CA PRO A 344 30.87 11.47 -30.83
C PRO A 344 30.66 12.80 -31.58
N ALA A 345 29.40 13.15 -31.81
CA ALA A 345 29.02 14.54 -32.01
C ALA A 345 29.11 15.31 -30.67
N GLY A 346 29.19 16.63 -30.71
CA GLY A 346 29.06 17.42 -29.48
C GLY A 346 29.74 18.77 -29.50
N THR A 347 29.86 19.33 -28.30
CA THR A 347 30.37 20.67 -28.06
C THR A 347 31.58 20.60 -27.15
N ALA A 348 32.64 21.33 -27.50
CA ALA A 348 33.83 21.48 -26.68
C ALA A 348 34.39 22.90 -26.79
N PHE A 349 35.37 23.22 -25.94
CA PHE A 349 36.26 24.34 -26.19
C PHE A 349 37.42 23.88 -27.09
N ILE A 350 38.02 24.81 -27.83
CA ILE A 350 39.17 24.57 -28.73
C ILE A 350 40.18 25.71 -28.57
N GLY A 351 41.47 25.40 -28.59
CA GLY A 351 42.57 26.36 -28.42
C GLY A 351 43.17 26.42 -27.01
N ALA A 352 43.96 27.47 -26.74
CA ALA A 352 44.59 27.76 -25.45
C ALA A 352 45.03 29.23 -25.35
N ASP A 353 44.50 29.97 -24.37
CA ASP A 353 44.86 31.37 -24.12
C ASP A 353 46.23 31.48 -23.40
N ASP A 354 46.37 30.79 -22.26
CA ASP A 354 47.54 30.84 -21.38
C ASP A 354 48.58 29.75 -21.70
N ALA A 355 48.92 29.57 -22.99
CA ALA A 355 49.94 28.61 -23.41
C ALA A 355 51.33 28.99 -22.81
N PRO A 356 52.04 28.07 -22.10
CA PRO A 356 53.25 28.41 -21.35
C PRO A 356 54.48 28.76 -22.22
N ASP A 357 54.48 28.39 -23.50
CA ASP A 357 55.40 28.93 -24.52
C ASP A 357 54.73 30.14 -25.20
N LEU A 358 54.97 31.34 -24.66
CA LEU A 358 54.33 32.61 -25.03
C LEU A 358 54.52 33.07 -26.49
N ASP A 359 55.34 32.38 -27.29
CA ASP A 359 55.64 32.71 -28.69
C ASP A 359 54.56 32.21 -29.67
N TYR A 360 53.65 31.33 -29.21
CA TYR A 360 52.64 30.66 -30.06
C TYR A 360 51.17 30.97 -29.73
N SER A 361 50.87 31.65 -28.61
CA SER A 361 49.48 31.91 -28.19
C SER A 361 48.66 32.69 -29.23
N LEU A 362 49.28 33.58 -30.01
CA LEU A 362 48.60 34.39 -31.05
C LEU A 362 47.92 33.58 -32.17
N ILE A 363 48.22 32.29 -32.33
CA ILE A 363 47.51 31.39 -33.25
C ILE A 363 46.72 30.28 -32.54
N GLU A 364 46.99 30.05 -31.25
CA GLU A 364 46.29 29.04 -30.42
C GLU A 364 45.13 29.64 -29.62
N ALA A 365 45.01 30.97 -29.58
CA ALA A 365 43.97 31.76 -28.92
C ALA A 365 43.06 32.50 -29.95
N PRO A 366 41.85 32.95 -29.56
CA PRO A 366 41.20 32.71 -28.28
C PRO A 366 40.74 31.25 -28.12
N VAL A 367 40.57 30.83 -26.87
CA VAL A 367 39.69 29.70 -26.55
C VAL A 367 38.26 30.08 -26.97
N HIS A 368 37.65 29.24 -27.79
CA HIS A 368 36.30 29.44 -28.33
C HIS A 368 35.50 28.13 -28.22
N GLN A 369 34.18 28.21 -28.24
CA GLN A 369 33.32 27.03 -28.29
C GLN A 369 33.24 26.52 -29.74
N ALA A 370 33.40 25.21 -29.93
CA ALA A 370 33.17 24.55 -31.20
C ALA A 370 32.10 23.46 -31.06
N ILE A 371 31.26 23.33 -32.08
CA ILE A 371 30.16 22.38 -32.18
C ILE A 371 30.39 21.50 -33.40
N LEU A 372 30.52 20.19 -33.18
CA LEU A 372 30.62 19.15 -34.21
C LEU A 372 29.25 18.46 -34.32
N THR A 373 28.52 18.71 -35.41
CA THR A 373 27.11 18.27 -35.54
C THR A 373 26.93 16.80 -35.91
N ARG A 374 28.01 16.06 -36.18
CA ARG A 374 27.97 14.66 -36.62
C ARG A 374 29.05 13.83 -35.94
N PRO A 375 28.76 12.59 -35.52
CA PRO A 375 29.80 11.66 -35.09
C PRO A 375 30.64 11.19 -36.30
N PHE A 376 31.86 10.76 -36.04
CA PHE A 376 32.76 10.26 -37.08
C PHE A 376 33.63 9.12 -36.57
N LEU A 377 33.98 8.20 -37.46
CA LEU A 377 35.01 7.20 -37.18
C LEU A 377 36.38 7.85 -37.35
N MET A 378 37.31 7.63 -36.43
CA MET A 378 38.72 8.05 -36.56
C MET A 378 39.65 6.84 -36.46
N SER A 379 40.74 6.80 -37.23
CA SER A 379 41.75 5.74 -37.10
C SER A 379 42.45 5.83 -35.75
N THR A 380 42.57 4.68 -35.06
CA THR A 380 43.24 4.53 -33.76
C THR A 380 44.66 5.08 -33.78
N HIS A 381 45.36 4.88 -34.90
CA HIS A 381 46.72 5.35 -35.15
C HIS A 381 46.82 6.17 -36.45
N GLU A 382 47.99 6.75 -36.71
CA GLU A 382 48.35 7.35 -37.99
C GLU A 382 48.44 6.27 -39.10
N VAL A 383 48.24 6.66 -40.36
CA VAL A 383 48.32 5.74 -41.51
C VAL A 383 49.72 5.14 -41.60
N THR A 384 49.80 3.81 -41.67
CA THR A 384 51.08 3.10 -41.69
C THR A 384 51.73 3.02 -43.08
N GLN A 385 53.05 2.77 -43.15
CA GLN A 385 53.76 2.54 -44.42
C GLN A 385 53.18 1.36 -45.20
N ALA A 386 52.74 0.30 -44.51
CA ALA A 386 52.09 -0.84 -45.14
C ALA A 386 50.72 -0.49 -45.74
N GLU A 387 49.89 0.29 -45.03
CA GLU A 387 48.59 0.75 -45.54
C GLU A 387 48.74 1.72 -46.70
N TRP A 388 49.72 2.62 -46.65
CA TRP A 388 50.05 3.49 -47.77
C TRP A 388 50.41 2.67 -49.02
N ARG A 389 51.34 1.72 -48.90
CA ARG A 389 51.71 0.79 -49.97
C ARG A 389 50.52 -0.01 -50.51
N ALA A 390 49.62 -0.47 -49.64
CA ALA A 390 48.45 -1.26 -50.03
C ALA A 390 47.41 -0.47 -50.86
N VAL A 391 47.36 0.86 -50.72
CA VAL A 391 46.43 1.74 -51.46
C VAL A 391 47.09 2.40 -52.67
N MET A 392 48.32 2.88 -52.51
CA MET A 392 49.00 3.75 -53.49
C MET A 392 50.05 3.03 -54.34
N GLY A 393 50.53 1.85 -53.92
CA GLY A 393 51.60 1.11 -54.59
C GLY A 393 53.00 1.74 -54.49
N THR A 394 53.14 2.90 -53.86
CA THR A 394 54.39 3.62 -53.58
C THR A 394 54.72 3.58 -52.09
N ASP A 395 55.91 4.05 -51.69
CA ASP A 395 56.24 4.37 -50.30
C ASP A 395 57.10 5.66 -50.29
N PRO A 396 56.56 6.82 -49.86
CA PRO A 396 57.27 8.10 -49.89
C PRO A 396 58.26 8.25 -48.72
N SER A 397 58.13 7.42 -47.68
CA SER A 397 58.78 7.57 -46.38
C SER A 397 60.31 7.71 -46.49
N HIS A 398 60.90 8.66 -45.77
CA HIS A 398 62.35 8.77 -45.59
C HIS A 398 62.91 7.60 -44.78
N ARG A 399 62.13 7.09 -43.82
CA ARG A 399 62.42 5.93 -42.96
C ARG A 399 61.65 4.70 -43.43
N ALA A 400 61.70 4.42 -44.72
CA ALA A 400 61.08 3.26 -45.36
C ALA A 400 61.54 1.92 -44.75
N ALA A 401 60.77 0.86 -45.06
CA ALA A 401 60.95 -0.52 -44.58
C ALA A 401 60.64 -0.73 -43.08
N CYS A 402 59.63 -0.01 -42.55
CA CYS A 402 58.99 -0.30 -41.28
C CYS A 402 57.46 -0.38 -41.49
N ASP A 403 56.93 -1.59 -41.70
CA ASP A 403 55.53 -1.80 -42.11
C ASP A 403 54.50 -1.12 -41.19
N ASP A 404 54.68 -1.22 -39.87
CA ASP A 404 53.80 -0.59 -38.87
C ASP A 404 54.29 0.77 -38.33
N CYS A 405 55.32 1.38 -38.95
CA CYS A 405 55.61 2.80 -38.70
C CYS A 405 54.60 3.67 -39.46
N PRO A 406 54.34 4.92 -39.01
CA PRO A 406 53.57 5.86 -39.80
C PRO A 406 54.25 6.12 -41.15
N VAL A 407 53.45 6.40 -42.18
CA VAL A 407 53.93 6.99 -43.42
C VAL A 407 54.29 8.45 -43.16
N GLU A 408 55.45 8.87 -43.66
CA GLU A 408 55.90 10.27 -43.59
C GLU A 408 56.43 10.75 -44.94
N ARG A 409 56.84 12.02 -45.01
CA ARG A 409 57.22 12.70 -46.26
C ARG A 409 56.08 12.71 -47.29
N VAL A 410 54.86 12.83 -46.79
CA VAL A 410 53.62 13.09 -47.56
C VAL A 410 53.24 14.57 -47.45
N SER A 411 52.70 15.14 -48.52
CA SER A 411 52.13 16.48 -48.54
C SER A 411 50.64 16.44 -48.20
N LEU A 412 50.01 17.59 -47.95
CA LEU A 412 48.56 17.64 -47.81
C LEU A 412 47.88 17.07 -49.06
N LEU A 413 48.32 17.45 -50.27
CA LEU A 413 47.72 16.99 -51.51
C LEU A 413 47.88 15.48 -51.73
N ASP A 414 49.03 14.89 -51.33
CA ASP A 414 49.19 13.43 -51.34
C ASP A 414 48.20 12.75 -50.38
N ALA A 415 47.97 13.35 -49.21
CA ALA A 415 47.06 12.85 -48.18
C ALA A 415 45.58 12.93 -48.61
N LEU A 416 45.16 14.01 -49.30
CA LEU A 416 43.82 14.11 -49.90
C LEU A 416 43.60 13.01 -50.96
N VAL A 417 44.59 12.74 -51.80
CA VAL A 417 44.51 11.66 -52.80
C VAL A 417 44.47 10.29 -52.13
N PHE A 418 45.28 10.05 -51.09
CA PHE A 418 45.25 8.79 -50.34
C PHE A 418 43.87 8.53 -49.72
N ALA A 419 43.22 9.53 -49.14
CA ALA A 419 41.88 9.40 -48.57
C ALA A 419 40.84 9.02 -49.66
N ASN A 420 40.90 9.66 -50.83
CA ASN A 420 40.07 9.30 -51.98
C ASN A 420 40.37 7.90 -52.54
N ALA A 421 41.64 7.48 -52.57
CA ALA A 421 42.06 6.16 -53.05
C ALA A 421 41.65 5.04 -52.05
N ARG A 422 41.81 5.28 -50.74
CA ARG A 422 41.33 4.41 -49.67
C ARG A 422 39.80 4.29 -49.72
N SER A 423 39.08 5.37 -50.04
CA SER A 423 37.64 5.34 -50.24
C SER A 423 37.23 4.39 -51.38
N VAL A 424 37.86 4.52 -52.55
CA VAL A 424 37.62 3.60 -53.68
C VAL A 424 37.96 2.14 -53.31
N ALA A 425 39.09 1.91 -52.62
CA ALA A 425 39.48 0.58 -52.14
C ALA A 425 38.45 -0.01 -51.14
N SER A 426 37.86 0.84 -50.29
CA SER A 426 36.77 0.49 -49.37
C SER A 426 35.38 0.42 -50.02
N ARG A 427 35.25 0.71 -51.33
CA ARG A 427 33.97 0.84 -52.06
C ARG A 427 33.05 1.95 -51.54
N LEU A 428 33.64 3.02 -51.02
CA LEU A 428 32.99 4.23 -50.54
C LEU A 428 33.10 5.37 -51.58
N PRO A 429 32.21 6.39 -51.54
CA PRO A 429 32.38 7.59 -52.35
C PRO A 429 33.67 8.34 -51.99
N GLN A 430 34.21 9.07 -52.95
CA GLN A 430 35.31 10.02 -52.74
C GLN A 430 34.77 11.30 -52.11
N CYS A 431 35.39 11.78 -51.03
CA CYS A 431 34.93 12.98 -50.33
C CYS A 431 35.59 14.26 -50.83
N TYR A 432 36.76 14.17 -51.48
CA TYR A 432 37.43 15.32 -52.07
C TYR A 432 37.18 15.42 -53.58
N ALA A 433 36.72 16.58 -54.05
CA ALA A 433 36.72 16.91 -55.47
C ALA A 433 37.98 17.75 -55.78
N LEU A 434 38.99 17.08 -56.35
CA LEU A 434 40.29 17.67 -56.67
C LEU A 434 40.32 18.16 -58.13
N VAL A 435 40.79 19.39 -58.35
CA VAL A 435 40.72 20.08 -59.65
C VAL A 435 42.12 20.41 -60.17
N GLY A 436 42.32 20.25 -61.48
CA GLY A 436 43.52 20.72 -62.18
C GLY A 436 44.81 19.96 -61.86
N CYS A 437 44.72 18.79 -61.25
CA CYS A 437 45.89 18.11 -60.69
C CYS A 437 46.87 17.54 -61.74
N ALA A 438 48.15 17.60 -61.42
CA ALA A 438 49.27 17.06 -62.20
C ALA A 438 50.39 16.56 -61.28
N GLY A 439 51.32 15.75 -61.81
CA GLY A 439 52.40 15.12 -61.05
C GLY A 439 52.08 13.68 -60.60
N THR A 440 52.83 13.17 -59.61
CA THR A 440 52.69 11.79 -59.09
C THR A 440 52.65 11.80 -57.55
N PRO A 441 51.51 11.42 -56.92
CA PRO A 441 51.41 11.37 -55.47
C PRO A 441 52.52 10.53 -54.81
N GLY A 442 53.21 11.14 -53.85
CA GLY A 442 54.40 10.59 -53.18
C GLY A 442 55.75 10.72 -53.93
N ALA A 443 55.82 11.29 -55.13
CA ALA A 443 57.08 11.44 -55.90
C ALA A 443 57.62 12.89 -55.94
N GLY A 444 58.93 13.04 -56.16
CA GLY A 444 59.64 14.34 -56.24
C GLY A 444 60.81 14.53 -55.27
N CYS A 445 60.84 13.76 -54.17
CA CYS A 445 61.91 13.83 -53.16
C CYS A 445 63.11 12.93 -53.52
N LEU A 446 64.32 13.36 -53.19
CA LEU A 446 65.51 12.50 -53.22
C LEU A 446 65.55 11.59 -51.98
N PRO A 447 66.27 10.44 -52.01
CA PRO A 447 66.24 9.46 -50.91
C PRO A 447 66.58 10.05 -49.54
N ASP A 448 67.64 10.87 -49.46
CA ASP A 448 68.15 11.48 -48.22
C ASP A 448 67.44 12.79 -47.81
N ASP A 449 66.40 13.23 -48.55
CA ASP A 449 65.69 14.47 -48.25
C ASP A 449 64.78 14.29 -47.02
N VAL A 450 65.14 14.96 -45.92
CA VAL A 450 64.28 15.13 -44.73
C VAL A 450 63.11 16.09 -44.95
N ALA A 451 63.21 16.98 -45.94
CA ALA A 451 62.12 17.83 -46.39
C ALA A 451 62.30 18.18 -47.87
N CYS A 452 61.20 18.25 -48.61
CA CYS A 452 61.17 18.40 -50.07
C CYS A 452 59.85 19.04 -50.51
N LEU A 453 59.81 19.53 -51.76
CA LEU A 453 58.56 19.82 -52.46
C LEU A 453 58.14 18.56 -53.22
N GLY A 454 56.87 18.18 -53.13
CA GLY A 454 56.30 17.14 -53.98
C GLY A 454 56.18 17.60 -55.43
N ASP A 455 56.18 16.66 -56.39
CA ASP A 455 55.87 16.97 -57.79
C ASP A 455 54.36 16.99 -58.10
N PHE A 456 53.52 16.63 -57.12
CA PHE A 456 52.07 16.58 -57.23
C PHE A 456 51.41 17.87 -56.75
N GLU A 457 50.73 18.55 -57.67
CA GLU A 457 50.03 19.83 -57.46
C GLU A 457 48.57 19.71 -57.91
N CYS A 458 47.67 20.51 -57.32
CA CYS A 458 46.27 20.70 -57.71
C CYS A 458 45.92 22.19 -57.68
N THR A 459 45.00 22.64 -58.53
CA THR A 459 44.59 24.06 -58.58
C THR A 459 43.47 24.40 -57.61
N ASP A 460 42.65 23.42 -57.23
CA ASP A 460 41.62 23.57 -56.19
C ASP A 460 41.21 22.22 -55.60
N ALA A 461 40.62 22.24 -54.41
CA ALA A 461 40.15 21.07 -53.68
C ALA A 461 38.96 21.44 -52.79
N THR A 462 37.79 20.86 -53.05
CA THR A 462 36.64 20.95 -52.14
C THR A 462 36.41 19.61 -51.45
N VAL A 463 35.71 19.64 -50.32
CA VAL A 463 35.34 18.47 -49.52
C VAL A 463 33.86 18.54 -49.15
N ASP A 464 33.19 17.40 -49.16
CA ASP A 464 31.88 17.20 -48.55
C ASP A 464 32.08 16.56 -47.17
N LEU A 465 31.63 17.25 -46.10
CA LEU A 465 31.72 16.73 -44.73
C LEU A 465 30.63 15.70 -44.40
N ASP A 466 29.54 15.62 -45.17
CA ASP A 466 28.49 14.61 -45.01
C ASP A 466 28.82 13.32 -45.78
N CYS A 467 29.88 13.35 -46.60
CA CYS A 467 30.37 12.22 -47.37
C CYS A 467 30.74 11.01 -46.47
N PRO A 468 30.14 9.82 -46.69
CA PRO A 468 30.42 8.60 -45.92
C PRO A 468 31.68 7.86 -46.40
N GLY A 469 32.66 8.58 -46.97
CA GLY A 469 33.97 8.07 -47.39
C GLY A 469 35.07 8.40 -46.38
N TRP A 470 36.32 8.11 -46.75
CA TRP A 470 37.49 8.52 -45.97
C TRP A 470 37.95 9.92 -46.36
N ARG A 471 38.28 10.71 -45.34
CA ARG A 471 38.85 12.06 -45.43
C ARG A 471 39.89 12.25 -44.32
N LEU A 472 40.63 13.36 -44.36
CA LEU A 472 41.35 13.84 -43.18
C LEU A 472 40.34 14.37 -42.14
N PRO A 473 40.71 14.48 -40.86
CA PRO A 473 39.95 15.28 -39.91
C PRO A 473 40.01 16.78 -40.26
N THR A 474 39.04 17.55 -39.80
CA THR A 474 39.22 19.00 -39.62
C THR A 474 40.14 19.25 -38.43
N GLU A 475 40.68 20.46 -38.31
CA GLU A 475 41.45 20.89 -37.16
C GLU A 475 40.67 20.73 -35.84
N THR A 476 39.39 21.08 -35.85
CA THR A 476 38.48 20.97 -34.70
C THR A 476 38.19 19.51 -34.35
N GLU A 477 37.90 18.67 -35.34
CA GLU A 477 37.70 17.22 -35.14
C GLU A 477 38.96 16.58 -34.55
N TRP A 478 40.14 16.97 -35.02
CA TRP A 478 41.41 16.47 -34.52
C TRP A 478 41.63 16.87 -33.06
N GLU A 479 41.47 18.15 -32.70
CA GLU A 479 41.72 18.60 -31.32
C GLU A 479 40.69 18.05 -30.35
N TYR A 480 39.41 17.99 -30.74
CA TYR A 480 38.35 17.34 -29.97
C TYR A 480 38.69 15.87 -29.68
N ALA A 481 39.08 15.12 -30.71
CA ALA A 481 39.47 13.72 -30.60
C ALA A 481 40.74 13.50 -29.76
N ALA A 482 41.77 14.34 -29.92
CA ALA A 482 43.01 14.24 -29.15
C ALA A 482 42.80 14.55 -27.65
N ARG A 483 41.89 15.49 -27.33
CA ARG A 483 41.49 15.85 -25.96
C ARG A 483 40.62 14.79 -25.29
N ALA A 484 39.72 14.15 -26.03
CA ALA A 484 38.82 13.12 -25.51
C ALA A 484 38.05 13.53 -24.23
N GLY A 485 37.58 14.78 -24.19
CA GLY A 485 36.86 15.40 -23.07
C GLY A 485 37.72 16.28 -22.14
N GLU A 486 39.05 16.18 -22.20
CA GLU A 486 39.95 16.84 -21.25
C GLU A 486 40.43 18.24 -21.70
N TRP A 487 40.43 19.20 -20.78
CA TRP A 487 40.78 20.61 -21.04
C TRP A 487 42.20 21.01 -20.62
N THR A 488 43.06 20.02 -20.41
CA THR A 488 44.47 20.15 -20.01
C THR A 488 45.41 20.26 -21.22
N LEU A 489 46.72 20.45 -20.98
CA LEU A 489 47.74 20.58 -22.04
C LEU A 489 47.88 19.30 -22.88
N TRP A 490 47.74 18.14 -22.25
CA TRP A 490 47.56 16.82 -22.83
C TRP A 490 46.42 16.13 -22.09
N TRP A 491 45.74 15.15 -22.70
CA TRP A 491 44.58 14.48 -22.07
C TRP A 491 44.87 13.85 -20.69
N PHE A 492 46.13 13.52 -20.39
CA PHE A 492 46.56 12.95 -19.11
C PHE A 492 46.94 14.00 -18.04
N GLY A 493 46.65 15.28 -18.28
CA GLY A 493 46.98 16.41 -17.41
C GLY A 493 48.15 17.27 -17.91
N ASP A 494 48.60 18.21 -17.06
CA ASP A 494 49.57 19.25 -17.45
C ASP A 494 51.04 18.91 -17.12
N ASP A 495 51.32 17.75 -16.53
CA ASP A 495 52.68 17.34 -16.14
C ASP A 495 53.41 16.59 -17.27
N PRO A 496 54.48 17.16 -17.88
CA PRO A 496 55.25 16.48 -18.91
C PRO A 496 55.98 15.21 -18.41
N ALA A 497 56.05 14.95 -17.09
CA ALA A 497 56.60 13.71 -16.55
C ALA A 497 55.81 12.45 -16.98
N ALA A 498 54.51 12.58 -17.30
CA ALA A 498 53.69 11.49 -17.80
C ALA A 498 53.86 11.25 -19.32
N LEU A 499 54.21 12.28 -20.09
CA LEU A 499 54.33 12.26 -21.57
C LEU A 499 55.12 11.03 -22.13
N PRO A 500 56.22 10.54 -21.52
CA PRO A 500 56.91 9.35 -21.99
C PRO A 500 56.08 8.06 -22.04
N LEU A 501 54.94 7.97 -21.34
CA LEU A 501 54.00 6.84 -21.40
C LEU A 501 53.03 6.93 -22.59
N HIS A 502 52.77 8.15 -23.07
CA HIS A 502 51.70 8.47 -24.03
C HIS A 502 52.23 8.89 -25.41
N ALA A 503 53.50 9.29 -25.52
CA ALA A 503 54.07 9.89 -26.73
C ALA A 503 55.47 9.39 -27.11
N TRP A 504 55.77 9.48 -28.40
CA TRP A 504 57.12 9.46 -28.95
C TRP A 504 57.55 10.89 -29.33
N PHE A 505 58.49 11.45 -28.57
CA PHE A 505 58.98 12.83 -28.74
C PHE A 505 60.51 12.88 -28.59
N VAL A 506 61.13 14.05 -28.71
CA VAL A 506 62.60 14.17 -28.91
C VAL A 506 63.46 13.44 -27.87
N ASP A 507 63.02 13.35 -26.62
CA ASP A 507 63.78 12.73 -25.53
C ASP A 507 63.71 11.19 -25.50
N ASN A 508 62.72 10.57 -26.16
CA ASN A 508 62.51 9.10 -26.15
C ASN A 508 62.42 8.45 -27.55
N SER A 509 62.34 9.24 -28.63
CA SER A 509 62.16 8.74 -30.00
C SER A 509 63.43 8.22 -30.68
N GLU A 510 64.62 8.54 -30.14
CA GLU A 510 65.90 8.37 -30.84
C GLU A 510 65.96 9.09 -32.21
N ASN A 511 65.23 10.21 -32.38
CA ASN A 511 65.18 11.02 -33.61
C ASN A 511 64.71 10.24 -34.86
N ARG A 512 63.66 9.42 -34.68
CA ARG A 512 62.97 8.66 -35.72
C ARG A 512 61.49 8.43 -35.36
N PRO A 513 60.59 8.22 -36.34
CA PRO A 513 59.27 7.68 -36.05
C PRO A 513 59.42 6.25 -35.49
N ARG A 514 58.38 5.79 -34.81
CA ARG A 514 58.30 4.44 -34.23
C ARG A 514 57.11 3.69 -34.81
N ARG A 515 57.03 2.39 -34.53
CA ARG A 515 55.80 1.63 -34.79
C ARG A 515 54.65 2.29 -34.02
N VAL A 516 53.48 2.34 -34.64
CA VAL A 516 52.26 2.91 -34.06
C VAL A 516 51.73 2.08 -32.88
N ALA A 517 50.90 2.69 -32.04
CA ALA A 517 50.23 2.06 -30.90
C ALA A 517 51.20 1.35 -29.92
N GLN A 518 52.39 1.94 -29.72
CA GLN A 518 53.40 1.47 -28.75
C GLN A 518 53.42 2.32 -27.46
N LYS A 519 52.38 3.15 -27.26
CA LYS A 519 52.14 4.03 -26.12
C LYS A 519 50.74 3.80 -25.56
N GLN A 520 50.43 4.38 -24.42
CA GLN A 520 49.07 4.34 -23.86
C GLN A 520 48.16 5.30 -24.64
N PRO A 521 46.99 4.84 -25.13
CA PRO A 521 46.04 5.67 -25.86
C PRO A 521 45.30 6.63 -24.93
N ASN A 522 44.62 7.62 -25.50
CA ASN A 522 43.68 8.48 -24.77
C ASN A 522 42.37 7.73 -24.41
N PRO A 523 41.47 8.33 -23.60
CA PRO A 523 40.22 7.69 -23.18
C PRO A 523 39.32 7.18 -24.31
N TRP A 524 39.43 7.74 -25.52
CA TRP A 524 38.70 7.31 -26.71
C TRP A 524 39.46 6.28 -27.56
N GLY A 525 40.55 5.69 -27.05
CA GLY A 525 41.31 4.64 -27.73
C GLY A 525 42.25 5.14 -28.83
N LEU A 526 42.52 6.44 -28.91
CA LEU A 526 43.42 7.03 -29.90
C LEU A 526 44.87 7.00 -29.40
N PHE A 527 45.75 6.41 -30.21
CA PHE A 527 47.18 6.30 -29.97
C PHE A 527 47.95 7.43 -30.65
N ASP A 528 49.14 7.72 -30.11
CA ASP A 528 50.19 8.56 -30.69
C ASP A 528 49.82 10.03 -31.01
N VAL A 529 48.59 10.47 -30.68
CA VAL A 529 48.05 11.85 -30.83
C VAL A 529 48.87 12.99 -30.19
N HIS A 530 49.92 12.66 -29.43
CA HIS A 530 50.83 13.63 -28.78
C HIS A 530 52.30 13.40 -29.19
N GLY A 531 52.57 12.91 -30.40
CA GLY A 531 53.94 12.76 -30.91
C GLY A 531 54.02 11.93 -32.17
N ASN A 532 55.06 11.09 -32.26
CA ASN A 532 55.38 10.22 -33.39
C ASN A 532 55.51 11.00 -34.72
N VAL A 533 54.45 11.18 -35.52
CA VAL A 533 54.46 12.13 -36.65
C VAL A 533 53.37 13.18 -36.50
N GLY A 534 53.65 14.39 -36.97
CA GLY A 534 52.65 15.44 -37.04
C GLY A 534 51.62 15.07 -38.11
N GLU A 535 50.35 15.34 -37.87
CA GLU A 535 49.27 14.83 -38.72
C GLU A 535 48.63 15.95 -39.53
N TRP A 536 48.61 15.82 -40.85
CA TRP A 536 47.85 16.72 -41.72
C TRP A 536 46.35 16.68 -41.39
N VAL A 537 45.78 17.84 -41.07
CA VAL A 537 44.34 18.11 -41.07
C VAL A 537 44.00 18.88 -42.35
N MET A 538 42.72 18.96 -42.72
CA MET A 538 42.35 19.59 -44.01
C MET A 538 42.41 21.13 -44.03
N ASP A 539 42.59 21.77 -42.88
CA ASP A 539 42.41 23.21 -42.72
C ASP A 539 43.66 24.05 -43.05
N ARG A 540 43.42 25.16 -43.76
CA ARG A 540 44.34 26.30 -43.79
C ARG A 540 44.37 26.94 -42.40
N ARG A 541 45.55 27.32 -41.92
CA ARG A 541 45.72 27.96 -40.61
C ARG A 541 45.19 29.39 -40.60
N GLU A 542 43.92 29.55 -40.25
CA GLU A 542 43.27 30.84 -39.99
C GLU A 542 43.24 31.15 -38.48
N PHE A 543 43.06 32.42 -38.09
CA PHE A 543 42.91 32.80 -36.68
C PHE A 543 41.56 32.30 -36.12
N TYR A 544 41.53 31.88 -34.86
CA TYR A 544 40.29 31.34 -34.24
C TYR A 544 39.17 32.39 -34.13
N VAL A 545 39.48 33.69 -34.09
CA VAL A 545 38.45 34.75 -34.17
C VAL A 545 37.63 34.72 -35.47
N GLU A 546 38.18 34.15 -36.55
CA GLU A 546 37.49 34.02 -37.84
C GLU A 546 36.60 32.75 -37.91
N HIS A 547 36.67 31.85 -36.91
CA HIS A 547 35.85 30.63 -36.85
C HIS A 547 34.44 30.88 -36.32
N GLY A 548 34.23 32.01 -35.63
CA GLY A 548 33.01 32.32 -34.88
C GLY A 548 33.01 31.70 -33.47
N ASP A 549 32.05 32.12 -32.65
CA ASP A 549 31.85 31.60 -31.29
C ASP A 549 30.33 31.54 -31.00
N PRO A 550 29.71 30.35 -30.94
CA PRO A 550 30.31 29.05 -31.23
C PRO A 550 30.62 28.85 -32.72
N ALA A 551 31.74 28.20 -33.02
CA ALA A 551 32.10 27.72 -34.36
C ALA A 551 31.38 26.39 -34.65
N VAL A 552 30.50 26.36 -35.65
CA VAL A 552 29.78 25.13 -36.03
C VAL A 552 30.47 24.49 -37.23
N ASP A 553 31.03 23.29 -37.03
CA ASP A 553 31.78 22.51 -38.03
C ASP A 553 32.72 23.37 -38.91
N PRO A 554 33.65 24.16 -38.31
CA PRO A 554 34.52 25.07 -39.05
C PRO A 554 35.45 24.31 -40.01
N LEU A 555 35.66 24.90 -41.19
CA LEU A 555 36.42 24.33 -42.29
C LEU A 555 37.03 25.41 -43.19
N PHE A 556 38.35 25.38 -43.38
CA PHE A 556 39.14 26.36 -44.15
C PHE A 556 40.01 25.71 -45.25
N LEU A 557 39.52 24.68 -45.95
CA LEU A 557 40.26 24.04 -47.05
C LEU A 557 40.28 24.87 -48.35
N SER A 558 39.13 25.42 -48.75
CA SER A 558 38.84 25.89 -50.11
C SER A 558 38.60 27.41 -50.18
N PRO A 559 39.04 28.11 -51.25
CA PRO A 559 39.89 27.61 -52.34
C PRO A 559 41.33 27.36 -51.86
N LEU A 560 42.05 26.48 -52.55
CA LEU A 560 43.47 26.24 -52.25
C LEU A 560 44.32 27.50 -52.44
N ASP A 561 45.11 27.86 -51.41
CA ASP A 561 46.12 28.92 -51.50
C ASP A 561 47.54 28.32 -51.38
N PRO A 562 48.33 28.29 -52.47
CA PRO A 562 49.67 27.69 -52.47
C PRO A 562 50.71 28.46 -51.64
N PHE A 563 50.39 29.68 -51.17
CA PHE A 563 51.24 30.47 -50.28
C PHE A 563 50.82 30.39 -48.81
N ALA A 564 49.68 29.76 -48.50
CA ALA A 564 49.20 29.61 -47.16
C ALA A 564 49.73 28.34 -46.47
N VAL A 565 49.83 28.42 -45.15
CA VAL A 565 50.17 27.28 -44.30
C VAL A 565 48.91 26.50 -43.95
N TYR A 566 48.92 25.20 -44.24
CA TYR A 566 47.91 24.24 -43.80
C TYR A 566 48.38 23.56 -42.52
N VAL A 567 47.45 23.17 -41.66
CA VAL A 567 47.75 22.76 -40.29
C VAL A 567 48.25 21.32 -40.22
N ALA A 568 49.25 21.10 -39.36
CA ALA A 568 49.61 19.79 -38.85
C ALA A 568 49.51 19.77 -37.31
N ARG A 569 48.96 18.69 -36.75
CA ARG A 569 48.68 18.54 -35.31
C ARG A 569 49.50 17.44 -34.63
N GLY A 570 49.33 17.26 -33.32
CA GLY A 570 49.95 16.23 -32.47
C GLY A 570 51.41 16.46 -32.08
N GLY A 571 52.18 17.18 -32.90
CA GLY A 571 53.63 17.27 -32.74
C GLY A 571 54.33 16.04 -33.32
N THR A 572 55.61 15.84 -33.02
CA THR A 572 56.45 14.89 -33.77
C THR A 572 57.47 14.19 -32.89
N PHE A 573 58.12 13.16 -33.42
CA PHE A 573 59.28 12.52 -32.79
C PHE A 573 60.48 13.48 -32.59
N ARG A 574 60.48 14.68 -33.19
CA ARG A 574 61.46 15.76 -32.94
C ARG A 574 60.93 16.89 -32.06
N SER A 575 59.65 16.88 -31.70
CA SER A 575 59.05 17.89 -30.83
C SER A 575 59.63 17.78 -29.41
N ARG A 576 59.88 18.94 -28.79
CA ARG A 576 59.94 19.04 -27.32
C ARG A 576 58.54 18.86 -26.75
N ALA A 577 58.41 18.51 -25.47
CA ALA A 577 57.13 18.31 -24.80
C ALA A 577 56.09 19.40 -25.13
N GLY A 578 56.39 20.69 -24.89
CA GLY A 578 55.47 21.81 -25.17
C GLY A 578 55.00 21.95 -26.63
N LEU A 579 55.63 21.24 -27.58
CA LEU A 579 55.26 21.16 -28.99
C LEU A 579 54.52 19.85 -29.35
N THR A 580 53.90 19.22 -28.36
CA THR A 580 53.02 18.03 -28.48
C THR A 580 51.66 18.21 -27.78
N ARG A 581 51.36 19.42 -27.30
CA ARG A 581 50.10 19.74 -26.61
C ARG A 581 48.90 19.59 -27.54
N ALA A 582 47.72 19.30 -26.99
CA ALA A 582 46.49 19.20 -27.77
C ALA A 582 46.21 20.42 -28.65
N ALA A 583 46.40 21.64 -28.12
CA ALA A 583 46.20 22.91 -28.85
C ALA A 583 47.33 23.30 -29.83
N ARG A 584 48.40 22.51 -29.96
CA ARG A 584 49.59 22.92 -30.74
C ARG A 584 49.31 22.92 -32.25
N ARG A 585 49.27 24.11 -32.86
CA ARG A 585 49.05 24.30 -34.31
C ARG A 585 50.38 24.43 -35.08
N ASP A 586 50.90 23.31 -35.58
CA ASP A 586 52.02 23.31 -36.54
C ASP A 586 51.51 23.39 -37.99
N GLY A 587 52.40 23.31 -38.98
CA GLY A 587 51.97 23.26 -40.38
C GLY A 587 53.00 23.71 -41.42
N ASP A 588 52.69 23.46 -42.70
CA ASP A 588 53.50 23.90 -43.84
C ASP A 588 52.64 24.19 -45.09
N LEU A 589 53.26 24.58 -46.21
CA LEU A 589 52.57 24.72 -47.50
C LEU A 589 52.06 23.35 -48.00
N MET A 590 50.92 23.32 -48.70
CA MET A 590 50.22 22.09 -49.10
C MET A 590 51.04 21.08 -49.93
N ILE A 591 52.12 21.54 -50.58
CA ILE A 591 53.04 20.73 -51.42
C ILE A 591 54.32 20.29 -50.68
N VAL A 592 54.58 20.84 -49.50
CA VAL A 592 55.78 20.52 -48.72
C VAL A 592 55.61 19.17 -48.05
N ARG A 593 56.69 18.40 -48.04
CA ARG A 593 56.81 17.09 -47.42
C ARG A 593 57.90 17.13 -46.36
N ARG A 594 57.69 16.46 -45.23
CA ARG A 594 58.65 16.36 -44.14
C ARG A 594 58.72 14.94 -43.61
N ASP A 595 59.91 14.47 -43.26
CA ASP A 595 60.12 13.17 -42.60
C ASP A 595 59.60 13.12 -41.15
N THR A 596 58.83 14.12 -40.74
CA THR A 596 58.16 14.25 -39.43
C THR A 596 56.65 14.44 -39.54
N VAL A 597 56.07 14.41 -40.75
CA VAL A 597 54.64 14.68 -40.99
C VAL A 597 54.02 13.55 -41.82
N GLY A 598 52.90 13.02 -41.31
CA GLY A 598 52.06 11.98 -41.88
C GLY A 598 50.58 12.40 -41.86
N LEU A 599 49.67 11.44 -41.63
CA LEU A 599 48.22 11.66 -41.58
C LEU A 599 47.53 10.60 -40.72
N ARG A 600 46.34 10.91 -40.21
CA ARG A 600 45.33 9.90 -39.80
C ARG A 600 44.04 10.11 -40.60
N LEU A 601 43.18 9.09 -40.64
CA LEU A 601 41.92 9.16 -41.40
C LEU A 601 40.71 9.32 -40.46
N VAL A 602 39.70 10.04 -40.95
CA VAL A 602 38.35 9.97 -40.42
C VAL A 602 37.32 9.65 -41.51
N ARG A 603 36.13 9.29 -41.07
CA ARG A 603 34.95 9.05 -41.91
C ARG A 603 33.71 9.48 -41.15
N THR A 604 32.98 10.44 -41.71
CA THR A 604 31.69 10.86 -41.16
C THR A 604 30.74 9.66 -41.05
N LEU A 605 30.03 9.55 -39.94
CA LEU A 605 28.84 8.73 -39.81
C LEU A 605 27.64 9.61 -40.14
N PRO A 606 26.96 9.43 -41.29
CA PRO A 606 25.75 10.20 -41.58
C PRO A 606 24.69 9.95 -40.52
N GLY A 607 23.87 10.98 -40.23
CA GLY A 607 22.73 10.83 -39.34
C GLY A 607 21.79 9.71 -39.81
N LEU A 608 21.36 8.87 -38.85
CA LEU A 608 20.41 7.77 -39.03
C LEU A 608 18.97 8.27 -39.19
#